data_AF-A0AAV9LXB6-F1
#
_entry.id   AF-A0AAV9LXB6-F1
#
_cell.length_a   1.000
_cell.length_b   1.000
_cell.length_c   1.000
_cell.angle_alpha   90.00
_cell.angle_beta   90.00
_cell.angle_gamma   90.00
#
_symmetry.space_group_name_H-M   'P 1'
#
loop_
_entity.id
_entity.type
_entity.pdbx_description
1 polymer ?
#
loop_
_entity_poly.entity_id
_entity_poly.type
_entity_poly.pdbx_seq_one_letter_code
_entity_poly.pdbx_strand_id
1 'polypeptide(L)' 'MASKTKNYFAMKYVRGGELFNKSGYDGEKVDIWSCGMILFVLLACYLPFHDTNLMEMYKKISKGVFKYPEYFP' A
#
# COMPACT_ATOMS: atom_id res chain seq x y z
N MET A 1 -14.84 11.83 -12.03
CA MET A 1 -14.29 10.55 -12.55
C MET A 1 -12.74 10.46 -12.50
N ALA A 2 -12.07 11.22 -11.61
CA ALA A 2 -10.60 11.28 -11.53
C ALA A 2 -10.01 10.58 -10.27
N SER A 3 -10.86 10.15 -9.33
CA SER A 3 -10.43 9.54 -8.06
C SER A 3 -10.09 8.04 -8.18
N LYS A 4 -10.78 7.32 -9.08
CA LYS A 4 -10.56 5.87 -9.27
C LYS A 4 -9.18 5.55 -9.86
N THR A 5 -8.69 6.34 -10.83
CA THR A 5 -7.41 6.07 -11.51
C THR A 5 -6.19 6.23 -10.61
N LYS A 6 -6.21 7.15 -9.64
CA LYS A 6 -5.07 7.37 -8.72
C LYS A 6 -4.81 6.17 -7.80
N ASN A 7 -5.88 5.48 -7.38
CA ASN A 7 -5.78 4.27 -6.56
C ASN A 7 -5.27 3.06 -7.33
N TYR A 8 -5.70 2.89 -8.60
CA TYR A 8 -5.17 1.84 -9.47
C TYR A 8 -3.69 2.02 -9.79
N PHE A 9 -3.22 3.27 -9.91
CA PHE A 9 -1.80 3.55 -10.09
C PHE A 9 -0.99 3.32 -8.81
N ALA A 10 -1.51 3.68 -7.63
CA ALA A 10 -0.85 3.32 -6.37
C ALA A 10 -0.68 1.80 -6.26
N MET A 11 -1.72 1.01 -6.50
CA MET A 11 -1.65 -0.46 -6.43
C MET A 11 -0.68 -1.09 -7.46
N LYS A 12 -0.54 -0.48 -8.65
CA LYS A 12 0.38 -0.96 -9.71
C LYS A 12 1.86 -0.61 -9.45
N TYR A 13 2.14 0.44 -8.67
CA TYR A 13 3.51 0.93 -8.41
C TYR A 13 3.99 0.70 -6.98
N VAL A 14 3.09 0.38 -6.05
CA VAL A 14 3.45 -0.11 -4.73
C VAL A 14 3.86 -1.59 -4.85
N ARG A 15 4.97 -1.79 -5.57
CA ARG A 15 5.77 -3.00 -5.53
C ARG A 15 6.28 -3.11 -4.11
N GLY A 16 5.65 -4.01 -3.35
CA GLY A 16 5.86 -4.23 -1.93
C GLY A 16 7.31 -4.03 -1.53
N GLY A 17 7.51 -3.16 -0.53
CA GLY A 17 8.78 -3.00 0.14
C GLY A 17 9.44 -4.35 0.35
N GLU A 18 10.68 -4.47 -0.12
CA GLU A 18 11.57 -5.62 0.11
C GLU A 18 11.27 -6.92 -0.66
N LEU A 19 10.10 -7.13 -1.26
CA LEU A 19 9.79 -8.39 -1.97
C LEU A 19 10.55 -8.60 -3.29
N PHE A 20 11.04 -7.53 -3.91
CA PHE A 20 11.60 -7.58 -5.27
C PHE A 20 13.12 -7.36 -5.34
N ASN A 21 13.82 -7.27 -4.21
CA ASN A 21 15.23 -6.86 -4.23
C ASN A 21 16.23 -7.98 -4.54
N LYS A 22 15.81 -9.13 -5.11
CA LYS A 22 16.71 -10.14 -5.74
C LYS A 22 16.04 -11.42 -6.27
N SER A 23 14.79 -11.71 -5.92
CA SER A 23 14.09 -12.96 -6.24
C SER A 23 12.79 -12.66 -6.98
N GLY A 24 12.47 -13.44 -8.01
CA GLY A 24 11.39 -13.18 -8.97
C GLY A 24 10.00 -12.92 -8.36
N TYR A 25 9.09 -12.42 -9.20
CA TYR A 25 7.71 -12.11 -8.83
C TYR A 25 7.00 -13.29 -8.17
N ASP A 26 6.57 -13.08 -6.92
CA ASP A 26 5.79 -14.04 -6.15
C ASP A 26 4.35 -13.50 -6.05
N GLY A 27 3.47 -14.01 -6.91
CA GLY A 27 2.10 -13.53 -7.03
C GLY A 27 1.29 -13.68 -5.75
N GLU A 28 1.50 -14.76 -5.01
CA GLU A 28 0.81 -15.02 -3.75
C GLU A 28 1.13 -13.94 -2.70
N LYS A 29 2.41 -13.55 -2.59
CA LYS A 29 2.82 -12.48 -1.66
C LYS A 29 2.26 -11.12 -2.07
N VAL A 30 2.16 -10.87 -3.39
CA VAL A 30 1.55 -9.65 -3.91
C VAL A 30 0.05 -9.61 -3.62
N ASP A 31 -0.64 -10.75 -3.73
CA ASP A 31 -2.06 -10.86 -3.42
C ASP A 31 -2.34 -10.67 -1.93
N ILE A 32 -1.53 -11.26 -1.04
CA ILE A 32 -1.64 -11.06 0.42
C ILE A 32 -1.45 -9.58 0.77
N TRP A 33 -0.42 -8.94 0.21
CA TRP A 33 -0.15 -7.52 0.45
C TRP A 33 -1.30 -6.63 -0.04
N SER A 34 -1.83 -6.92 -1.23
CA SER A 34 -2.95 -6.18 -1.82
C SER A 34 -4.25 -6.38 -1.03
N CYS A 35 -4.51 -7.60 -0.56
CA CYS A 35 -5.63 -7.90 0.34
C CYS A 35 -5.55 -7.10 1.64
N GLY A 36 -4.34 -6.95 2.22
CA GLY A 36 -4.12 -6.12 3.41
C GLY A 36 -4.47 -4.65 3.19
N MET A 37 -4.11 -4.07 2.03
CA MET A 37 -4.48 -2.70 1.68
C MET A 37 -6.00 -2.53 1.54
N ILE A 38 -6.66 -3.49 0.88
CA ILE A 38 -8.11 -3.48 0.73
C ILE A 38 -8.79 -3.55 2.09
N LEU A 39 -8.37 -4.49 2.94
CA LEU A 39 -8.91 -4.63 4.30
C LEU A 39 -8.73 -3.35 5.11
N PHE A 40 -7.54 -2.73 5.07
CA PHE A 40 -7.30 -1.46 5.75
C PHE A 40 -8.28 -0.38 5.27
N VAL A 41 -8.44 -0.21 3.95
CA VAL A 41 -9.35 0.79 3.39
C VAL A 41 -10.80 0.52 3.79
N LEU A 42 -11.22 -0.75 3.85
CA LEU A 42 -12.56 -1.13 4.29
C LEU A 42 -12.81 -0.81 5.78
N LEU A 43 -11.80 -0.93 6.64
CA LEU A 43 -11.92 -0.67 8.07
C LEU A 43 -11.72 0.81 8.43
N ALA A 44 -10.75 1.46 7.80
CA ALA A 44 -10.32 2.82 8.15
C ALA A 44 -10.95 3.91 7.28
N CYS A 45 -11.54 3.55 6.13
CA CYS A 45 -12.02 4.47 5.09
C CYS A 45 -10.95 5.43 4.53
N TYR A 46 -9.66 5.14 4.70
CA TYR A 46 -8.55 5.88 4.10
C TYR A 46 -7.37 4.96 3.74
N LEU A 47 -6.43 5.45 2.93
CA LEU A 47 -5.24 4.69 2.53
C LEU A 47 -4.16 4.72 3.62
N PRO A 48 -3.55 3.58 3.99
CA PRO A 48 -2.52 3.54 5.02
C PRO A 48 -1.27 4.35 4.64
N PHE A 49 -1.00 4.48 3.34
CA PHE A 49 0.09 5.27 2.79
C PHE A 49 -0.47 6.36 1.88
N HIS A 50 -0.35 7.61 2.33
CA HIS A 50 -0.60 8.78 1.50
C HIS A 50 0.39 9.87 1.89
N ASP A 51 1.08 10.44 0.89
CA ASP A 51 1.92 11.62 1.07
C ASP A 51 1.81 12.52 -0.18
N THR A 52 2.13 13.81 -0.03
CA THR A 52 2.27 14.73 -1.17
C THR A 52 3.60 14.50 -1.88
N ASN A 53 4.63 14.08 -1.14
CA ASN A 53 5.91 13.68 -1.70
C ASN A 53 5.94 12.18 -1.97
N LEU A 54 5.95 11.81 -3.26
CA LEU A 54 5.99 10.41 -3.69
C LEU A 54 7.19 9.66 -3.09
N MET A 55 8.35 10.30 -2.97
CA MET A 55 9.56 9.68 -2.42
C MET A 55 9.38 9.31 -0.94
N GLU A 56 8.73 10.17 -0.15
CA GLU A 56 8.43 9.89 1.26
C GLU A 56 7.34 8.83 1.40
N MET A 57 6.34 8.84 0.51
CA MET A 57 5.35 7.77 0.43
C MET A 57 6.02 6.40 0.16
N TYR A 58 6.93 6.32 -0.82
CA TYR A 58 7.67 5.09 -1.12
C TYR A 58 8.55 4.64 0.05
N LYS A 59 9.19 5.57 0.78
CA LYS A 59 9.95 5.22 2.00
C LYS A 59 9.05 4.62 3.08
N LYS A 60 7.86 5.18 3.30
CA LYS A 60 6.88 4.65 4.26
C LYS A 60 6.41 3.26 3.88
N ILE A 61 6.05 3.07 2.61
CA ILE A 61 5.70 1.76 2.04
C ILE A 61 6.83 0.75 2.25
N SER A 62 8.05 1.13 1.88
CA SER A 62 9.20 0.21 1.92
C SER A 62 9.52 -0.23 3.35
N LYS A 63 9.28 0.63 4.33
CA LYS A 63 9.47 0.34 5.75
C LYS A 63 8.23 -0.23 6.43
N GLY A 64 7.10 -0.32 5.74
CA GLY A 64 5.81 -0.71 6.32
C GLY A 64 5.30 0.24 7.41
N VAL A 65 5.69 1.52 7.38
CA VAL A 65 5.35 2.50 8.43
C VAL A 65 4.06 3.24 8.06
N PHE A 66 2.97 2.93 8.77
CA PHE A 66 1.69 3.63 8.69
C PHE A 66 1.05 3.74 10.07
N LYS A 67 0.00 4.57 10.19
CA LYS A 67 -0.73 4.76 11.44
C LYS A 67 -2.09 4.08 11.38
N TYR A 68 -2.37 3.27 12.41
CA TYR A 68 -3.68 2.72 12.64
C TYR A 68 -4.64 3.78 13.20
N PRO A 69 -5.93 3.74 12.87
CA PRO A 69 -6.94 4.51 13.57
C PRO A 69 -7.07 4.09 15.03
N GLU A 70 -7.44 5.02 15.90
CA GLU A 70 -7.60 4.77 17.35
C GLU A 70 -8.73 3.78 17.68
N TYR A 71 -9.68 3.59 16.76
CA TYR A 71 -10.81 2.68 16.92
C TYR A 71 -10.54 1.27 16.39
N PHE A 72 -9.32 0.98 15.93
CA PHE A 72 -8.96 -0.40 15.60
C PHE A 72 -8.87 -1.22 16.90
N PRO A 73 -9.41 -2.46 16.89
CA PRO A 73 -9.39 -3.34 18.06
C PRO A 73 -7.98 -3.77 18.48
#